data_AF-A0A7S0Z1L0-F1
#
_entry.id   AF-A0A7S0Z1L0-F1
#
_cell.length_a   1.000
_cell.length_b   1.000
_cell.length_c   1.000
_cell.angle_alpha   90.00
_cell.angle_beta   90.00
_cell.angle_gamma   90.00
#
_symmetry.space_group_name_H-M   'P 1'
#
loop_
_entity.id
_entity.type
_entity.pdbx_description
1 polymer ?
#
loop_
_entity_poly.entity_id
_entity_poly.type
_entity_poly.pdbx_seq_one_letter_code
_entity_poly.pdbx_strand_id
1 'polypeptide(L)'
;MPIAVGETITVKLTNFLGPPTVSATVEVRQFTDVVVGTLSAIKGYFSSGEWTRSTSTLVFTAEQAIPKDIRLQVFVLRTAGITVPASGLNGFQFPSKISSNARMGVVDPTDIKVDSTVVGVLTDTVLNYDPPSAGSISQLTIFALSKLRLDAGATLRLKLPGFLGGSECWDTERDDPFRFSRCLPAKEGATDDEARMCLPVSPSVNVFTRKSEG
;
A
#
# COMPACT_ATOMS: atom_id res chain seq x y z
N MET A 1 -6.80 4.78 -30.76
CA MET A 1 -8.21 5.09 -31.14
C MET A 1 -8.67 6.35 -30.40
N PRO A 2 -9.41 7.27 -31.04
CA PRO A 2 -9.97 8.42 -30.35
C PRO A 2 -11.22 8.03 -29.56
N ILE A 3 -11.50 8.72 -28.44
CA ILE A 3 -12.74 8.61 -27.67
C ILE A 3 -13.47 9.94 -27.78
N ALA A 4 -14.70 9.94 -28.26
CA ALA A 4 -15.51 11.15 -28.46
C ALA A 4 -16.13 11.65 -27.14
N VAL A 5 -16.61 12.90 -27.15
CA VAL A 5 -17.35 13.48 -26.03
C VAL A 5 -18.57 12.64 -25.69
N GLY A 6 -18.79 12.37 -24.40
CA GLY A 6 -19.89 11.56 -23.87
C GLY A 6 -19.64 10.04 -23.91
N GLU A 7 -18.58 9.59 -24.59
CA GLU A 7 -18.15 8.19 -24.51
C GLU A 7 -17.45 7.93 -23.18
N THR A 8 -17.30 6.66 -22.84
CA THR A 8 -16.88 6.22 -21.51
C THR A 8 -15.72 5.24 -21.55
N ILE A 9 -14.93 5.30 -20.48
CA ILE A 9 -13.97 4.26 -20.13
C ILE A 9 -14.46 3.63 -18.84
N THR A 10 -14.59 2.31 -18.84
CA THR A 10 -15.09 1.53 -17.71
C THR A 10 -13.96 0.69 -17.14
N VAL A 11 -13.75 0.78 -15.83
CA VAL A 11 -12.77 -0.01 -15.08
C VAL A 11 -13.50 -0.84 -14.04
N LYS A 12 -13.46 -2.16 -14.16
CA LYS A 12 -14.00 -3.10 -13.19
C LYS A 12 -12.90 -3.53 -12.22
N LEU A 13 -13.06 -3.16 -10.95
CA LEU A 13 -12.12 -3.44 -9.87
C LEU A 13 -12.69 -4.53 -8.95
N THR A 14 -12.49 -5.79 -9.34
CA THR A 14 -13.08 -6.93 -8.63
C THR A 14 -12.70 -6.95 -7.14
N ASN A 15 -13.69 -7.10 -6.26
CA ASN A 15 -13.58 -7.16 -4.80
C ASN A 15 -13.17 -5.87 -4.08
N PHE A 16 -13.01 -4.76 -4.80
CA PHE A 16 -12.82 -3.47 -4.14
C PHE A 16 -14.10 -3.05 -3.42
N LEU A 17 -13.92 -2.51 -2.23
CA LEU A 17 -15.01 -1.96 -1.44
C LEU A 17 -15.06 -0.45 -1.63
N GLY A 18 -16.22 0.14 -1.43
CA GLY A 18 -16.40 1.59 -1.47
C GLY A 18 -17.81 1.97 -1.05
N PRO A 19 -18.15 3.27 -1.05
CA PRO A 19 -19.51 3.70 -0.77
C PRO A 19 -20.46 3.23 -1.90
N PRO A 20 -21.76 3.10 -1.64
CA PRO A 20 -22.71 2.49 -2.57
C PRO A 20 -22.69 3.14 -3.97
N THR A 21 -22.65 4.47 -3.99
CA THR A 21 -22.47 5.30 -5.17
C THR A 21 -21.64 6.52 -4.79
N VAL A 22 -20.59 6.80 -5.55
CA VAL A 22 -19.78 8.01 -5.36
C VAL A 22 -19.45 8.58 -6.73
N SER A 23 -19.78 9.85 -6.93
CA SER A 23 -19.11 10.66 -7.94
C SER A 23 -17.75 11.03 -7.35
N ALA A 24 -16.70 10.31 -7.76
CA ALA A 24 -15.35 10.63 -7.34
C ALA A 24 -14.91 11.88 -8.11
N THR A 25 -14.33 12.85 -7.41
CA THR A 25 -13.55 13.89 -8.10
C THR A 25 -12.34 13.19 -8.71
N VAL A 26 -12.31 13.10 -10.02
CA VAL A 26 -11.22 12.48 -10.77
C VAL A 26 -10.24 13.57 -11.15
N GLU A 27 -9.02 13.48 -10.63
CA GLU A 27 -7.94 14.31 -11.12
C GLU A 27 -7.30 13.61 -12.31
N VAL A 28 -7.44 14.21 -13.49
CA VAL A 28 -6.85 13.70 -14.72
C VAL A 28 -5.57 14.48 -14.96
N ARG A 29 -4.43 13.78 -15.01
CA ARG A 29 -3.18 14.39 -15.45
C ARG A 29 -2.85 13.90 -16.86
N GLN A 30 -2.62 14.85 -17.75
CA GLN A 30 -2.07 14.54 -19.06
C GLN A 30 -0.54 14.47 -18.93
N PHE A 31 0.07 13.36 -19.34
CA PHE A 31 1.48 13.39 -19.71
C PHE A 31 1.54 13.75 -21.18
N THR A 32 1.60 15.04 -21.48
CA THR A 32 2.23 15.44 -22.73
C THR A 32 3.73 15.35 -22.50
N ASP A 33 4.43 14.49 -23.24
CA ASP A 33 5.91 14.52 -23.34
C ASP A 33 6.44 15.86 -23.95
N VAL A 34 5.55 16.83 -24.16
CA VAL A 34 5.84 18.18 -24.63
C VAL A 34 5.57 19.16 -23.49
N VAL A 35 6.66 19.60 -22.85
CA VAL A 35 6.67 20.71 -21.88
C VAL A 35 6.60 22.02 -22.65
N VAL A 36 5.40 22.52 -22.96
CA VAL A 36 5.20 23.94 -23.24
C VAL A 36 3.80 24.35 -22.78
N GLY A 37 3.71 25.18 -21.73
CA GLY A 37 2.50 25.92 -21.37
C GLY A 37 2.02 25.69 -19.94
N THR A 38 1.88 26.78 -19.20
CA THR A 38 1.49 26.93 -17.79
C THR A 38 0.35 26.02 -17.32
N LEU A 39 0.54 25.39 -16.14
CA LEU A 39 -0.36 24.45 -15.43
C LEU A 39 -1.74 25.00 -14.99
N SER A 40 -2.21 26.13 -15.52
CA SER A 40 -3.28 26.90 -14.87
C SER A 40 -4.72 26.48 -15.17
N ALA A 41 -4.98 25.54 -16.09
CA ALA A 41 -6.32 24.96 -16.27
C ALA A 41 -6.26 23.77 -17.22
N ILE A 42 -5.67 22.64 -16.82
CA ILE A 42 -5.92 21.40 -17.55
C ILE A 42 -7.34 20.97 -17.17
N LYS A 43 -8.33 21.47 -17.91
CA LYS A 43 -9.67 20.87 -17.91
C LYS A 43 -9.46 19.43 -18.38
N GLY A 44 -9.68 18.47 -17.48
CA GLY A 44 -9.44 17.06 -17.75
C GLY A 44 -10.21 16.57 -18.98
N TYR A 45 -9.78 15.47 -19.57
CA TYR A 45 -10.53 14.82 -20.65
C TYR A 45 -11.88 14.25 -20.18
N PHE A 46 -12.05 14.06 -18.86
CA PHE A 46 -13.24 13.45 -18.27
C PHE A 46 -14.03 14.49 -17.47
N SER A 47 -15.35 14.45 -17.60
CA SER A 47 -16.28 15.30 -16.84
C SER A 47 -16.54 14.76 -15.43
N SER A 48 -16.47 13.43 -15.29
CA SER A 48 -16.82 12.72 -14.07
C SER A 48 -16.17 11.35 -14.02
N GLY A 49 -16.04 10.82 -12.81
CA GLY A 49 -15.84 9.39 -12.55
C GLY A 49 -16.85 8.90 -11.53
N GLU A 50 -17.56 7.83 -11.84
CA GLU A 50 -18.63 7.29 -10.99
C GLU A 50 -18.31 5.87 -10.56
N TRP A 51 -18.26 5.65 -9.25
CA TRP A 51 -18.10 4.33 -8.65
C TRP A 51 -19.45 3.72 -8.32
N THR A 52 -19.64 2.46 -8.73
CA THR A 52 -20.81 1.65 -8.39
C THR A 52 -20.37 0.42 -7.59
N ARG A 53 -20.73 0.34 -6.30
CA ARG A 53 -20.30 -0.75 -5.42
C ARG A 53 -20.83 -2.11 -5.83
N SER A 54 -22.11 -2.19 -6.22
CA SER A 54 -22.78 -3.45 -6.56
C SER A 54 -22.11 -4.19 -7.71
N THR A 55 -21.48 -3.45 -8.63
CA THR A 55 -20.75 -4.00 -9.78
C THR A 55 -19.23 -3.90 -9.63
N SER A 56 -18.76 -3.17 -8.61
CA SER A 56 -17.36 -2.82 -8.39
C SER A 56 -16.74 -2.16 -9.63
N THR A 57 -17.47 -1.21 -10.20
CA THR A 57 -17.14 -0.58 -11.48
C THR A 57 -16.98 0.92 -11.33
N LEU A 58 -15.91 1.46 -11.91
CA LEU A 58 -15.63 2.87 -12.06
C LEU A 58 -15.84 3.28 -13.53
N VAL A 59 -16.70 4.25 -13.78
CA VAL A 59 -17.01 4.73 -15.13
C VAL A 59 -16.54 6.18 -15.26
N PHE A 60 -15.70 6.44 -16.25
CA PHE A 60 -15.26 7.79 -16.59
C PHE A 60 -15.95 8.24 -17.87
N THR A 61 -16.58 9.41 -17.85
CA THR A 61 -17.26 9.99 -19.04
C THR A 61 -16.39 11.09 -19.63
N ALA A 62 -16.09 10.99 -20.93
CA ALA A 62 -15.28 11.97 -21.64
C ALA A 62 -16.03 13.29 -21.80
N GLU A 63 -15.47 14.40 -21.29
CA GLU A 63 -15.98 15.76 -21.53
C GLU A 63 -15.45 16.33 -22.85
N GLN A 64 -14.25 15.91 -23.23
CA GLN A 64 -13.55 16.35 -24.44
C GLN A 64 -13.13 15.12 -25.25
N ALA A 65 -13.01 15.30 -26.56
CA ALA A 65 -12.48 14.24 -27.40
C ALA A 65 -11.05 13.90 -26.95
N ILE A 66 -10.79 12.63 -26.70
CA ILE A 66 -9.49 12.07 -26.36
C ILE A 66 -8.84 11.62 -27.68
N PRO A 67 -7.75 12.26 -28.14
CA PRO A 67 -7.05 11.83 -29.33
C PRO A 67 -6.55 10.38 -29.26
N LYS A 68 -6.38 9.76 -30.43
CA LYS A 68 -5.67 8.48 -30.49
C LYS A 68 -4.21 8.64 -30.06
N ASP A 69 -3.64 7.54 -29.58
CA ASP A 69 -2.20 7.38 -29.35
C ASP A 69 -1.63 8.31 -28.26
N ILE A 70 -2.46 8.75 -27.33
CA ILE A 70 -2.03 9.49 -26.14
C ILE A 70 -2.06 8.61 -24.88
N ARG A 71 -1.14 8.87 -23.96
CA ARG A 71 -1.11 8.21 -22.65
C ARG A 71 -1.85 9.07 -21.63
N LEU A 72 -2.88 8.49 -21.01
CA LEU A 72 -3.64 9.13 -19.94
C LEU A 72 -3.25 8.53 -18.58
N GLN A 73 -3.09 9.38 -17.57
CA GLN A 73 -3.04 8.95 -16.18
C GLN A 73 -4.23 9.56 -15.43
N VAL A 74 -5.00 8.69 -14.81
CA VAL A 74 -6.19 9.06 -14.06
C VAL A 74 -5.94 8.76 -12.58
N PHE A 75 -6.05 9.78 -11.74
CA PHE A 75 -5.91 9.64 -10.30
C PHE A 75 -7.29 9.55 -9.64
N VAL A 76 -7.51 8.44 -8.95
CA VAL A 76 -8.66 8.28 -8.05
C VAL A 76 -8.17 8.60 -6.64
N LEU A 77 -8.62 9.74 -6.11
CA LEU A 77 -8.19 10.20 -4.81
C LEU A 77 -8.72 9.30 -3.69
N ARG A 78 -7.97 9.20 -2.58
CA ARG A 78 -8.40 8.47 -1.37
C ARG A 78 -9.77 8.93 -0.85
N THR A 79 -10.10 10.20 -1.05
CA THR A 79 -11.38 10.80 -0.66
C THR A 79 -12.59 10.17 -1.37
N ALA A 80 -12.38 9.42 -2.47
CA ALA A 80 -13.43 8.62 -3.10
C ALA A 80 -13.89 7.42 -2.24
N GLY A 81 -13.14 7.07 -1.19
CA GLY A 81 -13.52 6.00 -0.26
C GLY A 81 -13.43 4.59 -0.85
N ILE A 82 -12.82 4.43 -2.03
CA ILE A 82 -12.56 3.12 -2.62
C ILE A 82 -11.38 2.49 -1.88
N THR A 83 -11.60 1.32 -1.30
CA THR A 83 -10.63 0.58 -0.51
C THR A 83 -10.33 -0.77 -1.14
N VAL A 84 -9.08 -1.19 -1.05
CA VAL A 84 -8.65 -2.55 -1.42
C VAL A 84 -9.39 -3.60 -0.58
N PRO A 85 -9.57 -4.83 -1.08
CA PRO A 85 -10.15 -5.92 -0.31
C PRO A 85 -9.36 -6.17 0.98
N ALA A 86 -10.04 -6.56 2.06
CA ALA A 86 -9.39 -6.94 3.32
C ALA A 86 -8.47 -8.17 3.18
N SER A 87 -8.71 -9.01 2.18
CA SER A 87 -7.84 -10.14 1.81
C SER A 87 -6.55 -9.71 1.08
N GLY A 88 -6.38 -8.40 0.84
CA GLY A 88 -5.31 -7.88 0.00
C GLY A 88 -5.59 -8.07 -1.49
N LEU A 89 -4.63 -7.67 -2.30
CA LEU A 89 -4.63 -7.90 -3.74
C LEU A 89 -3.55 -8.91 -4.06
N ASN A 90 -3.94 -10.12 -4.43
CA ASN A 90 -3.02 -11.09 -5.02
C ASN A 90 -3.02 -10.84 -6.53
N GLY A 91 -1.84 -10.52 -7.09
CA GLY A 91 -1.68 -10.14 -8.51
C GLY A 91 -2.23 -11.17 -9.51
N PHE A 92 -2.49 -12.41 -9.08
CA PHE A 92 -3.05 -13.47 -9.93
C PHE A 92 -4.55 -13.74 -9.75
N GLN A 93 -5.18 -13.30 -8.67
CA GLN A 93 -6.51 -13.78 -8.29
C GLN A 93 -7.67 -12.80 -8.58
N PHE A 94 -7.37 -11.56 -8.94
CA PHE A 94 -8.40 -10.54 -9.17
C PHE A 94 -8.21 -9.86 -10.53
N PRO A 95 -8.72 -10.43 -11.64
CA PRO A 95 -8.64 -9.81 -12.94
C PRO A 95 -9.52 -8.56 -12.94
N SER A 96 -8.90 -7.42 -12.68
CA SER A 96 -9.52 -6.13 -12.94
C SER A 96 -9.55 -5.93 -14.45
N LYS A 97 -10.66 -5.41 -14.96
CA LYS A 97 -10.87 -5.28 -16.41
C LYS A 97 -11.04 -3.83 -16.80
N ILE A 98 -10.62 -3.49 -18.01
CA ILE A 98 -10.86 -2.19 -18.64
C ILE A 98 -11.64 -2.40 -19.93
N SER A 99 -12.62 -1.54 -20.20
CA SER A 99 -13.39 -1.51 -21.44
C SER A 99 -13.72 -0.08 -21.83
N SER A 100 -14.17 0.12 -23.06
CA SER A 100 -14.67 1.41 -23.55
C SER A 100 -15.79 1.21 -24.53
N ASN A 101 -16.78 2.11 -24.51
CA ASN A 101 -17.88 2.13 -25.47
C ASN A 101 -17.62 3.07 -26.66
N ALA A 102 -16.35 3.35 -26.99
CA ALA A 102 -15.99 4.26 -28.06
C ALA A 102 -16.54 3.78 -29.41
N ARG A 103 -17.26 4.65 -30.13
CA ARG A 103 -17.95 4.30 -31.39
C ARG A 103 -16.99 3.93 -32.51
N MET A 104 -15.79 4.53 -32.50
CA MET A 104 -14.74 4.26 -33.49
C MET A 104 -13.92 2.99 -33.17
N GLY A 105 -14.29 2.24 -32.13
CA GLY A 105 -13.67 0.97 -31.78
C GLY A 105 -14.02 0.61 -30.34
N VAL A 106 -15.02 -0.25 -30.16
CA VAL A 106 -15.36 -0.74 -28.81
C VAL A 106 -14.17 -1.55 -28.28
N VAL A 107 -13.81 -1.30 -27.03
CA VAL A 107 -12.83 -2.12 -26.32
C VAL A 107 -13.60 -3.04 -25.40
N ASP A 108 -13.64 -4.32 -25.75
CA ASP A 108 -14.21 -5.35 -24.89
C ASP A 108 -13.45 -5.45 -23.56
N PRO A 109 -14.10 -5.95 -22.48
CA PRO A 109 -13.47 -6.10 -21.17
C PRO A 109 -12.15 -6.87 -21.20
N THR A 110 -11.05 -6.12 -21.19
CA THR A 110 -9.69 -6.60 -21.31
C THR A 110 -9.02 -6.61 -19.94
N ASP A 111 -8.21 -7.63 -19.65
CA ASP A 111 -7.52 -7.73 -18.37
C ASP A 111 -6.49 -6.61 -18.21
N ILE A 112 -6.56 -5.91 -17.09
CA ILE A 112 -5.56 -4.93 -16.69
C ILE A 112 -4.37 -5.72 -16.16
N LYS A 113 -3.23 -5.61 -16.83
CA LYS A 113 -1.95 -6.00 -16.25
C LYS A 113 -1.68 -5.05 -15.10
N VAL A 114 -2.07 -5.46 -13.89
CA VAL A 114 -1.71 -4.71 -12.70
C VAL A 114 -0.22 -4.94 -12.52
N ASP A 115 0.56 -3.88 -12.57
CA ASP A 115 1.99 -3.89 -12.20
C ASP A 115 2.13 -4.04 -10.67
N SER A 116 1.23 -4.82 -10.05
CA SER A 116 0.77 -4.61 -8.69
C SER A 116 1.91 -4.82 -7.71
N THR A 117 2.19 -3.76 -6.98
CA THR A 117 2.60 -3.89 -5.57
C THR A 117 1.55 -4.78 -4.91
N VAL A 118 1.94 -6.03 -4.65
CA VAL A 118 1.05 -7.01 -4.04
C VAL A 118 0.76 -6.52 -2.63
N VAL A 119 -0.50 -6.22 -2.34
CA VAL A 119 -0.88 -5.71 -1.01
C VAL A 119 -1.07 -6.89 -0.09
N GLY A 120 -0.19 -6.99 0.88
CA GLY A 120 -0.16 -8.14 1.78
C GLY A 120 -0.98 -8.07 3.02
N VAL A 121 -1.35 -9.27 3.47
CA VAL A 121 -2.10 -9.48 4.70
C VAL A 121 -1.33 -10.46 5.57
N LEU A 122 -1.13 -10.04 6.81
CA LEU A 122 -0.77 -10.91 7.91
C LEU A 122 -2.08 -11.40 8.55
N THR A 123 -2.29 -12.70 8.59
CA THR A 123 -3.39 -13.34 9.31
C THR A 123 -2.87 -13.95 10.60
N ASP A 124 -3.80 -14.40 11.47
CA ASP A 124 -3.47 -15.20 12.66
C ASP A 124 -2.42 -14.51 13.55
N THR A 125 -2.52 -13.18 13.68
CA THR A 125 -1.56 -12.40 14.45
C THR A 125 -1.86 -12.52 15.93
N VAL A 126 -0.93 -13.07 16.70
CA VAL A 126 -1.03 -13.25 18.16
C VAL A 126 0.17 -12.61 18.82
N LEU A 127 -0.06 -11.86 19.89
CA LEU A 127 0.99 -11.26 20.71
C LEU A 127 0.82 -11.75 22.14
N ASN A 128 1.80 -12.51 22.61
CA ASN A 128 1.86 -13.04 23.98
C ASN A 128 2.94 -12.32 24.78
N TYR A 129 2.68 -12.18 26.08
CA TYR A 129 3.53 -11.51 27.06
C TYR A 129 3.80 -12.47 28.21
N ASP A 130 5.06 -12.57 28.64
CA ASP A 130 5.44 -13.40 29.78
C ASP A 130 6.51 -12.73 30.66
N PRO A 131 6.24 -12.39 31.93
CA PRO A 131 4.94 -12.49 32.60
C PRO A 131 3.96 -11.41 32.11
N PRO A 132 2.64 -11.67 32.08
CA PRO A 132 1.63 -10.70 31.67
C PRO A 132 1.25 -9.78 32.86
N SER A 133 2.22 -9.04 33.39
CA SER A 133 2.02 -8.13 34.52
C SER A 133 2.36 -6.68 34.15
N ALA A 134 1.49 -5.75 34.53
CA ALA A 134 1.68 -4.33 34.23
C ALA A 134 2.87 -3.76 35.01
N GLY A 135 3.71 -2.97 34.32
CA GLY A 135 4.90 -2.36 34.92
C GLY A 135 6.08 -3.31 35.13
N SER A 136 5.93 -4.61 34.88
CA SER A 136 7.04 -5.56 34.89
C SER A 136 7.71 -5.66 33.51
N ILE A 137 8.99 -6.04 33.50
CA ILE A 137 9.69 -6.43 32.27
C ILE A 137 9.08 -7.75 31.78
N SER A 138 8.60 -7.77 30.54
CA SER A 138 7.96 -8.94 29.93
C SER A 138 8.65 -9.33 28.63
N GLN A 139 8.77 -10.63 28.38
CA GLN A 139 9.13 -11.19 27.09
C GLN A 139 7.94 -11.11 26.14
N LEU A 140 8.17 -10.62 24.93
CA LEU A 140 7.16 -10.53 23.86
C LEU A 140 7.35 -11.67 22.87
N THR A 141 6.28 -12.42 22.58
CA THR A 141 6.28 -13.42 21.51
C THR A 141 5.18 -13.08 20.51
N ILE A 142 5.58 -12.85 19.25
CA ILE A 142 4.68 -12.47 18.16
C ILE A 142 4.57 -13.65 17.19
N PHE A 143 3.34 -14.05 16.91
CA PHE A 143 3.01 -14.96 15.82
C PHE A 143 2.25 -14.18 14.76
N ALA A 144 2.57 -14.40 13.50
CA ALA A 144 1.80 -13.89 12.38
C ALA A 144 1.99 -14.83 11.18
N LEU A 145 0.91 -15.12 10.45
CA LEU A 145 0.96 -15.88 9.22
C LEU A 145 0.90 -14.92 8.03
N SER A 146 2.00 -14.76 7.30
CA SER A 146 1.99 -14.00 6.07
C SER A 146 1.31 -14.81 4.95
N LYS A 147 0.32 -14.22 4.28
CA LYS A 147 -0.25 -14.77 3.04
C LYS A 147 0.58 -14.42 1.80
N LEU A 148 1.73 -13.79 1.99
CA LEU A 148 2.68 -13.44 0.93
C LEU A 148 4.09 -13.93 1.22
N ARG A 149 4.82 -14.10 0.12
CA ARG A 149 6.26 -14.27 0.14
C ARG A 149 6.90 -12.96 0.62
N LEU A 150 7.60 -13.03 1.75
CA LEU A 150 8.47 -11.96 2.23
C LEU A 150 9.86 -12.21 1.67
N ASP A 151 10.39 -11.25 0.91
CA ASP A 151 11.75 -11.34 0.38
C ASP A 151 12.78 -10.89 1.43
N ALA A 152 14.04 -11.29 1.23
CA ALA A 152 15.13 -10.90 2.11
C ALA A 152 15.24 -9.37 2.18
N GLY A 153 15.30 -8.82 3.40
CA GLY A 153 15.30 -7.38 3.66
C GLY A 153 13.92 -6.75 3.85
N ALA A 154 12.82 -7.51 3.70
CA ALA A 154 11.50 -7.05 4.08
C ALA A 154 11.46 -6.69 5.58
N THR A 155 10.87 -5.54 5.91
CA THR A 155 10.80 -5.04 7.29
C THR A 155 9.37 -5.17 7.82
N LEU A 156 9.18 -5.91 8.92
CA LEU A 156 7.92 -5.95 9.65
C LEU A 156 7.95 -4.92 10.78
N ARG A 157 6.98 -4.00 10.79
CA ARG A 157 6.87 -2.96 11.82
C ARG A 157 5.75 -3.30 12.78
N LEU A 158 6.10 -3.42 14.06
CA LEU A 158 5.15 -3.62 15.15
C LEU A 158 5.01 -2.33 15.96
N LYS A 159 3.77 -1.88 16.16
CA LYS A 159 3.45 -0.75 17.03
C LYS A 159 2.80 -1.28 18.31
N LEU A 160 3.36 -0.94 19.46
CA LEU A 160 2.90 -1.34 20.79
C LEU A 160 2.50 -0.12 21.63
N PRO A 161 1.26 0.39 21.50
CA PRO A 161 0.81 1.53 22.29
C PRO A 161 0.82 1.21 23.79
N GLY A 162 1.31 2.16 24.61
CA GLY A 162 1.32 2.01 26.07
C GLY A 162 2.48 1.18 26.63
N PHE A 163 3.31 0.58 25.78
CA PHE A 163 4.55 -0.04 26.21
C PHE A 163 5.61 1.03 26.48
N LEU A 164 6.26 0.93 27.63
CA LEU A 164 7.41 1.74 27.96
C LEU A 164 8.66 0.98 27.52
N GLY A 165 9.50 1.64 26.73
CA GLY A 165 10.82 1.13 26.43
C GLY A 165 11.72 1.18 27.65
N GLY A 166 12.55 0.15 27.84
CA GLY A 166 13.65 0.23 28.79
C GLY A 166 14.57 1.41 28.43
N SER A 167 15.13 2.07 29.43
CA SER A 167 16.04 3.23 29.30
C SER A 167 17.40 2.91 28.64
N GLU A 168 17.58 1.70 28.13
CA GLU A 168 18.75 1.36 27.33
C GLU A 168 18.54 1.86 25.91
N CYS A 169 19.31 2.91 25.57
CA CYS A 169 19.34 3.70 24.34
C CYS A 169 18.51 3.13 23.17
N TRP A 170 17.37 3.77 22.95
CA TRP A 170 16.66 3.75 21.67
C TRP A 170 17.42 4.74 20.80
N ASP A 171 18.19 4.26 19.82
CA ASP A 171 18.82 5.14 18.85
C ASP A 171 17.70 5.80 18.02
N THR A 172 17.28 6.98 18.49
CA THR A 172 16.28 7.83 17.84
C THR A 172 16.94 8.83 16.89
N GLU A 173 18.29 8.85 16.82
CA GLU A 173 19.08 9.84 16.06
C GLU A 173 19.64 9.30 14.73
N ARG A 174 19.37 8.04 14.38
CA ARG A 174 19.45 7.56 12.99
C ARG A 174 18.05 7.26 12.52
N ASP A 175 17.70 7.69 11.30
CA ASP A 175 16.38 7.69 10.63
C ASP A 175 15.60 6.35 10.59
N ASP A 176 15.93 5.35 11.40
CA ASP A 176 15.19 4.10 11.54
C ASP A 176 14.96 3.74 13.02
N PRO A 177 13.87 4.24 13.65
CA PRO A 177 13.57 4.05 15.08
C PRO A 177 13.18 2.60 15.46
N PHE A 178 13.49 1.61 14.62
CA PHE A 178 13.04 0.23 14.75
C PHE A 178 14.16 -0.82 14.65
N ARG A 179 15.43 -0.41 14.71
CA ARG A 179 16.58 -1.35 14.74
C ARG A 179 16.90 -1.79 16.16
N PHE A 180 16.69 -3.07 16.45
CA PHE A 180 17.05 -3.66 17.75
C PHE A 180 18.58 -3.81 17.87
N SER A 181 19.19 -3.12 18.84
CA SER A 181 20.59 -3.29 19.20
C SER A 181 20.67 -3.63 20.69
N ARG A 182 21.49 -4.61 21.08
CA ARG A 182 21.76 -4.92 22.49
C ARG A 182 22.96 -4.08 22.92
N CYS A 183 22.81 -3.25 23.95
CA CYS A 183 23.96 -2.69 24.64
C CYS A 183 24.50 -3.76 25.60
N LEU A 184 25.81 -4.02 25.57
CA LEU A 184 26.43 -4.81 26.62
C LEU A 184 26.62 -3.89 27.84
N PRO A 185 26.40 -4.36 29.07
CA PRO A 185 26.70 -3.57 30.25
C PRO A 185 28.17 -3.16 30.20
N ALA A 186 28.45 -1.88 30.47
CA ALA A 186 29.80 -1.38 30.57
C ALA A 186 30.59 -2.28 31.54
N LYS A 187 31.77 -2.75 31.12
CA LYS A 187 32.66 -3.46 32.04
C LYS A 187 32.93 -2.56 33.24
N GLU A 188 32.92 -3.14 34.43
CA GLU A 188 33.33 -2.46 35.66
C GLU A 188 34.71 -1.81 35.44
N GLY A 189 34.77 -0.47 35.43
CA GLY A 189 35.98 0.31 35.15
C GLY A 189 36.08 0.98 33.78
N ALA A 190 35.05 0.91 32.91
CA ALA A 190 35.03 1.63 31.64
C ALA A 190 34.90 3.15 31.87
N THR A 191 35.65 3.94 31.10
CA THR A 191 35.54 5.41 31.09
C THR A 191 34.24 5.85 30.41
N ASP A 192 33.70 7.03 30.75
CA ASP A 192 32.40 7.53 30.22
C ASP A 192 32.33 7.56 28.68
N ASP A 193 33.47 7.64 27.98
CA ASP A 193 33.54 7.58 26.52
C ASP A 193 33.50 6.14 25.93
N GLU A 194 33.88 5.11 26.69
CA GLU A 194 33.80 3.70 26.27
C GLU A 194 32.42 3.08 26.57
N ALA A 195 31.64 3.66 27.48
CA ALA A 195 30.33 3.16 27.89
C ALA A 195 29.23 3.30 26.81
N ARG A 196 29.53 3.95 25.67
CA ARG A 196 28.55 4.28 24.61
C ARG A 196 28.73 3.51 23.30
N MET A 197 29.44 2.39 23.33
CA MET A 197 29.71 1.61 22.13
C MET A 197 28.59 0.57 21.89
N CYS A 198 27.51 0.99 21.21
CA CYS A 198 26.47 0.08 20.73
C CYS A 198 27.04 -0.85 19.63
N LEU A 199 27.33 -2.11 19.96
CA LEU A 199 27.68 -3.10 18.94
C LEU A 199 26.40 -3.52 18.19
N PRO A 200 26.47 -3.69 16.85
CA PRO A 200 25.34 -4.24 16.10
C PRO A 200 25.10 -5.67 16.56
N VAL A 201 23.96 -5.91 17.22
CA VAL A 201 23.56 -7.26 17.61
C VAL A 201 22.53 -7.69 16.60
N SER A 202 22.80 -8.80 15.91
CA SER A 202 21.81 -9.42 15.03
C SER A 202 20.63 -9.83 15.90
N PRO A 203 19.44 -9.22 15.77
CA PRO A 203 18.31 -9.67 16.56
C PRO A 203 17.91 -11.05 16.05
N SER A 204 18.07 -12.07 16.88
CA SER A 204 17.38 -13.34 16.69
C SER A 204 15.92 -13.13 17.05
N VAL A 205 15.20 -12.34 16.24
CA VAL A 205 13.76 -12.55 16.08
C VAL A 205 13.64 -13.88 15.39
N ASN A 206 13.31 -14.93 16.15
CA ASN A 206 12.95 -16.21 15.57
C ASN A 206 11.59 -16.04 14.88
N VAL A 207 11.61 -15.51 13.65
CA VAL A 207 10.48 -15.57 12.75
C VAL A 207 10.42 -17.01 12.24
N PHE A 208 9.65 -17.85 12.93
CA PHE A 208 9.37 -19.19 12.44
C PHE A 208 8.46 -19.08 11.22
N THR A 209 9.04 -19.12 10.03
CA THR A 209 8.28 -19.37 8.80
C THR A 209 7.96 -20.86 8.74
N ARG A 210 6.76 -21.24 9.16
CA ARG A 210 6.28 -22.59 8.90
C ARG A 210 6.05 -22.71 7.39
N LYS A 211 6.88 -23.48 6.70
CA LYS A 211 6.64 -23.89 5.31
C LYS A 211 5.26 -24.57 5.28
N SER A 212 4.31 -24.03 4.52
CA SER A 212 3.07 -24.75 4.24
C SER A 212 3.43 -25.88 3.29
N GLU A 213 3.42 -27.12 3.77
CA GLU A 213 3.38 -28.29 2.89
C GLU A 213 1.97 -28.34 2.27
N GLY A 214 1.92 -28.07 0.97
CA GLY A 214 0.77 -28.20 0.09
C GLY A 214 1.27 -28.53 -1.29
#